data_AF-A0A960L316-F1
#
_entry.id   AF-A0A960L316-F1
#
_cell.length_a   1.000
_cell.length_b   1.000
_cell.length_c   1.000
_cell.angle_alpha   90.00
_cell.angle_beta   90.00
_cell.angle_gamma   90.00
#
_symmetry.space_group_name_H-M   'P 1'
#
loop_
_entity.id
_entity.type
_entity.pdbx_description
1 polymer ?
#
loop_
_entity_poly.entity_id
_entity_poly.type
_entity_poly.pdbx_seq_one_letter_code
_entity_poly.pdbx_strand_id
1 'polypeptide(L)' 'AVAAGVERVNQQVARVESIRKFRVLPGSFTVEAGELTPSLKLKRRVIYERYAAEIESMYEGA' A
#
# COMPACT_ATOMS: atom_id res chain seq x y z
N ALA A 1 5.80 13.62 -6.43
CA ALA A 1 4.93 12.99 -7.45
C ALA A 1 3.84 12.12 -6.83
N VAL A 2 4.18 11.12 -5.99
CA VAL A 2 3.18 10.22 -5.36
C VAL A 2 2.13 10.96 -4.54
N ALA A 3 2.55 11.87 -3.63
CA ALA A 3 1.62 12.65 -2.81
C ALA A 3 0.60 13.45 -3.63
N ALA A 4 1.05 14.17 -4.65
CA ALA A 4 0.16 14.92 -5.56
C ALA A 4 -0.81 14.01 -6.33
N GLY A 5 -0.41 12.76 -6.63
CA GLY A 5 -1.31 11.75 -7.19
C GLY A 5 -2.39 11.32 -6.20
N VAL A 6 -2.02 11.07 -4.95
CA VAL A 6 -2.94 10.72 -3.87
C VAL A 6 -3.94 11.84 -3.61
N GLU A 7 -3.49 13.09 -3.54
CA GLU A 7 -4.37 14.25 -3.35
C GLU A 7 -5.43 14.35 -4.46
N ARG A 8 -5.03 14.15 -5.72
CA ARG A 8 -5.95 14.19 -6.86
C ARG A 8 -7.02 13.11 -6.79
N VAL A 9 -6.66 11.89 -6.35
CA VAL A 9 -7.63 10.79 -6.19
C VAL A 9 -8.54 11.02 -4.99
N ASN A 10 -8.01 11.53 -3.88
CA ASN A 10 -8.79 11.83 -2.68
C ASN A 10 -9.89 12.89 -2.94
N GLN A 11 -9.73 13.75 -3.95
CA GLN A 11 -10.77 14.71 -4.38
C GLN A 11 -11.95 14.04 -5.12
N GLN A 12 -11.80 12.80 -5.57
CA GLN A 12 -12.78 12.09 -6.39
C GLN A 12 -13.64 11.09 -5.59
N VAL A 13 -13.29 10.85 -4.32
CA VAL A 13 -13.91 9.82 -3.47
C VAL A 13 -14.45 10.42 -2.18
N ALA A 14 -15.32 9.70 -1.48
CA ALA A 14 -15.83 10.16 -0.20
C ALA A 14 -14.72 10.19 0.88
N ARG A 15 -14.89 11.00 1.92
CA ARG A 15 -13.93 11.09 3.03
C ARG A 15 -13.60 9.73 3.68
N VAL A 16 -14.56 8.80 3.70
CA VAL A 16 -14.38 7.45 4.25
C VAL A 16 -13.52 6.54 3.37
N GLU A 17 -13.44 6.85 2.07
CA GLU A 17 -12.62 6.12 1.08
C GLU A 17 -11.25 6.78 0.86
N SER A 18 -11.08 8.03 1.31
CA SER A 18 -9.82 8.77 1.14
C SER A 18 -8.63 8.10 1.83
N ILE A 19 -7.48 8.14 1.14
CA ILE A 19 -6.20 7.66 1.67
C ILE A 19 -5.69 8.67 2.69
N ARG A 20 -5.65 8.28 3.97
CA ARG A 20 -5.23 9.16 5.09
C ARG A 20 -3.72 9.16 5.34
N LYS A 21 -3.10 8.00 5.27
CA LYS A 21 -1.66 7.78 5.47
C LYS A 21 -1.18 6.79 4.42
N PHE A 22 0.03 6.99 3.92
CA PHE A 22 0.69 6.08 2.99
C PHE A 22 2.20 6.10 3.22
N ARG A 23 2.87 5.00 2.86
CA ARG A 23 4.33 4.89 2.87
C ARG A 23 4.81 4.41 1.49
N VAL A 24 5.90 5.01 1.01
CA VAL A 24 6.57 4.56 -0.21
C VAL A 24 7.57 3.48 0.18
N LEU A 25 7.40 2.28 -0.37
CA LEU A 25 8.32 1.17 -0.15
C LEU A 25 9.57 1.34 -1.05
N PRO A 26 10.74 0.86 -0.61
CA PRO A 26 11.98 0.99 -1.37
C PRO A 26 12.04 0.06 -2.60
N GLY A 27 11.15 -0.93 -2.69
CA GLY A 27 11.14 -1.94 -3.75
C GLY A 27 9.74 -2.23 -4.29
N SER A 28 9.71 -2.84 -5.48
CA SER A 28 8.49 -3.31 -6.15
C SER A 28 8.15 -4.72 -5.72
N PHE A 29 6.86 -5.09 -5.83
CA PHE A 29 6.44 -6.48 -5.66
C PHE A 29 6.93 -7.36 -6.80
N THR A 30 7.35 -8.57 -6.48
CA THR A 30 7.91 -9.52 -7.47
C THR A 30 7.26 -10.89 -7.39
N VAL A 31 7.36 -11.65 -8.49
CA VAL A 31 6.89 -13.05 -8.53
C VAL A 31 7.86 -13.94 -7.74
N GLU A 32 9.16 -13.64 -7.84
CA GLU A 32 10.27 -14.34 -7.20
C GLU A 32 10.19 -14.25 -5.67
N ALA A 33 9.85 -13.08 -5.12
CA ALA A 33 9.61 -12.92 -3.69
C ALA A 33 8.26 -13.50 -3.22
N GLY A 34 7.45 -14.02 -4.15
CA GLY A 34 6.14 -14.61 -3.85
C GLY A 34 5.05 -13.59 -3.51
N GLU A 35 5.26 -12.31 -3.80
CA GLU A 35 4.30 -11.23 -3.54
C GLU A 35 3.27 -11.10 -4.67
N LEU A 36 3.63 -11.61 -5.86
CA LEU A 36 2.77 -11.68 -7.03
C LEU A 36 2.46 -13.14 -7.42
N THR A 37 1.33 -13.36 -8.07
CA THR A 37 1.09 -14.58 -8.86
C THR A 37 1.90 -14.54 -10.15
N PRO A 38 2.11 -15.68 -10.84
CA PRO A 38 2.69 -15.66 -12.19
C PRO A 38 1.91 -14.76 -13.17
N SER A 39 0.63 -14.52 -12.90
CA SER A 39 -0.24 -13.59 -13.62
C SER A 39 -0.23 -12.15 -13.07
N LEU A 40 0.77 -11.77 -12.26
CA LEU A 40 0.99 -10.44 -11.70
C LEU A 40 -0.10 -9.92 -10.74
N LYS A 41 -0.93 -10.81 -10.19
CA LYS A 41 -1.90 -10.44 -9.15
C LYS A 41 -1.24 -10.40 -7.78
N LEU A 42 -1.61 -9.42 -6.96
CA LEU A 42 -1.10 -9.28 -5.59
C LEU A 42 -1.54 -10.44 -4.70
N LYS A 43 -0.58 -11.07 -4.01
CA LYS A 43 -0.83 -12.01 -2.92
C LYS A 43 -0.86 -11.26 -1.61
N ARG A 44 -2.02 -10.66 -1.30
CA ARG A 44 -2.21 -9.77 -0.13
C ARG A 44 -1.70 -10.35 1.18
N ARG A 45 -1.96 -11.63 1.47
CA ARG A 45 -1.48 -12.29 2.70
C ARG A 45 0.04 -12.18 2.88
N VAL A 46 0.79 -12.51 1.84
CA VAL A 46 2.27 -12.46 1.87
C VAL A 46 2.77 -11.03 2.03
N ILE A 47 2.15 -10.09 1.31
CA ILE A 47 2.49 -8.66 1.40
C ILE A 47 2.22 -8.14 2.82
N TYR A 48 1.09 -8.49 3.41
CA TYR A 48 0.72 -8.01 4.76
C TYR A 48 1.65 -8.57 5.83
N GLU A 49 2.02 -9.85 5.72
CA GLU A 49 2.99 -10.48 6.63
C GLU A 49 4.39 -9.83 6.51
N ARG A 50 4.84 -9.58 5.27
CA ARG A 50 6.17 -9.00 5.01
C ARG A 50 6.29 -7.55 5.47
N TYR A 51 5.25 -6.75 5.26
CA TYR A 51 5.24 -5.31 5.57
C TYR A 51 4.42 -4.97 6.82
N ALA A 52 4.26 -5.95 7.72
CA ALA A 52 3.46 -5.78 8.93
C ALA A 52 3.96 -4.61 9.77
N ALA A 53 5.27 -4.49 9.99
CA ALA A 53 5.85 -3.41 10.78
C ALA A 53 5.57 -2.02 10.17
N GLU A 54 5.67 -1.88 8.85
CA GLU A 54 5.35 -0.64 8.16
C GLU A 54 3.87 -0.30 8.27
N ILE A 55 3.00 -1.29 8.10
CA ILE A 55 1.54 -1.15 8.24
C ILE A 55 1.19 -0.72 9.65
N GLU A 56 1.65 -1.44 10.67
CA GLU A 56 1.39 -1.14 12.08
C GLU A 56 1.87 0.27 12.45
N SER A 57 3.08 0.67 12.03
CA SER A 57 3.60 2.01 12.29
C SER A 57 2.75 3.15 11.69
N MET A 58 1.90 2.88 10.70
CA MET A 58 0.95 3.87 10.19
C MET A 58 -0.27 4.05 11.11
N TYR A 59 -0.62 3.03 11.90
CA TYR A 59 -1.75 3.05 12.82
C TYR A 59 -1.34 3.38 14.26
N GLU A 60 -0.05 3.30 14.61
CA GLU A 60 0.44 3.76 15.90
C GLU A 60 0.05 5.24 16.17
N GLY A 61 -0.56 5.46 17.34
CA GLY A 61 -1.01 6.79 17.78
C GLY A 61 -2.26 7.35 17.09
N ALA A 62 -3.01 6.52 16.35
CA ALA A 62 -4.34 6.87 15.81
C ALA A 62 -5.47 6.66 16.83
#